data_AF-A0A3M8P4Q4-F1
#
_entry.id   AF-A0A3M8P4Q4-F1
#
_cell.length_a   1.000
_cell.length_b   1.000
_cell.length_c   1.000
_cell.angle_alpha   90.00
_cell.angle_beta   90.00
_cell.angle_gamma   90.00
#
_symmetry.space_group_name_H-M   'P 1'
#
loop_
_entity.id
_entity.type
_entity.pdbx_description
1 polymer ?
#
loop_
_entity_poly.entity_id
_entity_poly.type
_entity_poly.pdbx_seq_one_letter_code
_entity_poly.pdbx_strand_id
1 'polypeptide(L)'
;MTDMEEFFTGRIWLRQFCPFPVEQIDAALQNGMLRLTKGITESRQCTRCLETSTDKIIAFHCSNCEKECLYCRHCIQMGRISSCTELLTWADPSPIPSIPHSFVWNGILTPSQKQASLEVSASVSSKAPHLVYAVCGAGKTEMLFPAIFKALRSGKRICIAAPRIDVVLELSPRIRSVFPETIVHTLYGGSPVESGFASIIIATTHQLYRFQSAFDVMIVDEADAFPYSFDAALQRAVKKAMKKDAAVVYVSATPSVELLKNTSNQSRLFRRYHGYPLPVPRYKALWSYKKTFARQKIPDQLKTWVIQKIEQKKPFLLFFPSIELIEAAIPLFRKVHHSIEAVHAEDPLRKEKVMKLREKQIPGILTSTILERGVTISDVQVAVVGADERIFDSSALIQIAGRVGRSADYPTGEVTFFHNGLSKEMDKARKLIVSYNKGGQG
;
A
#
# COMPACT_ATOMS: atom_id res chain seq x y z
N MET A 1 14.83 -25.62 -13.10
CA MET A 1 13.47 -25.35 -13.59
C MET A 1 13.59 -24.76 -14.98
N THR A 2 12.59 -24.96 -15.84
CA THR A 2 12.51 -24.24 -17.13
C THR A 2 11.95 -22.84 -16.91
N ASP A 3 12.20 -21.89 -17.81
CA ASP A 3 11.64 -20.52 -17.71
C ASP A 3 10.11 -20.51 -17.56
N MET A 4 9.43 -21.45 -18.24
CA MET A 4 7.98 -21.62 -18.16
C MET A 4 7.55 -22.10 -16.77
N GLU A 5 8.24 -23.09 -16.20
CA GLU A 5 7.97 -23.57 -14.85
C GLU A 5 8.21 -22.46 -13.81
N GLU A 6 9.32 -21.72 -13.92
CA GLU A 6 9.61 -20.61 -13.01
C GLU A 6 8.54 -19.53 -13.05
N PHE A 7 8.02 -19.22 -14.25
CA PHE A 7 6.93 -18.27 -14.41
C PHE A 7 5.62 -18.78 -13.82
N PHE A 8 5.19 -20.00 -14.16
CA PHE A 8 3.87 -20.52 -13.79
C PHE A 8 3.79 -21.07 -12.37
N THR A 9 4.92 -21.36 -11.70
CA THR A 9 4.93 -21.88 -10.33
C THR A 9 4.27 -20.87 -9.37
N GLY A 10 3.08 -21.23 -8.88
CA GLY A 10 2.24 -20.40 -8.02
C GLY A 10 1.49 -19.27 -8.74
N ARG A 11 1.56 -19.19 -10.08
CA ARG A 11 0.79 -18.21 -10.87
C ARG A 11 -0.44 -18.85 -11.50
N ILE A 12 -1.48 -18.03 -11.64
CA ILE A 12 -2.65 -18.30 -12.47
C ILE A 12 -2.72 -17.22 -13.54
N TRP A 13 -2.68 -17.61 -14.81
CA TRP A 13 -2.52 -16.67 -15.92
C TRP A 13 -3.51 -16.90 -17.04
N LEU A 14 -3.83 -15.85 -17.79
CA LEU A 14 -4.72 -15.94 -18.95
C LEU A 14 -3.96 -16.53 -20.13
N ARG A 15 -4.48 -17.58 -20.78
CA ARG A 15 -3.83 -18.22 -21.95
C ARG A 15 -3.47 -17.18 -23.03
N GLN A 16 -4.40 -16.28 -23.34
CA GLN A 16 -4.24 -15.24 -24.36
C GLN A 16 -3.19 -14.16 -24.04
N PHE A 17 -2.78 -14.01 -22.78
CA PHE A 17 -1.78 -13.02 -22.36
C PHE A 17 -0.49 -13.67 -21.85
N CYS A 18 -0.30 -14.96 -22.16
CA CYS A 18 0.88 -15.70 -21.76
C CYS A 18 2.12 -15.13 -22.47
N PRO A 19 3.25 -14.95 -21.77
CA PRO A 19 4.48 -14.43 -22.39
C PRO A 19 5.26 -15.49 -23.21
N PHE A 20 4.69 -16.69 -23.41
CA PHE A 20 5.31 -17.79 -24.16
C PHE A 20 4.58 -18.04 -25.49
N PRO A 21 5.27 -18.56 -26.52
CA PRO A 21 4.65 -18.94 -27.79
C PRO A 21 3.52 -19.96 -27.60
N VAL A 22 2.49 -19.89 -28.46
CA VAL A 22 1.29 -20.74 -28.36
C VAL A 22 1.65 -22.21 -28.49
N GLU A 23 2.59 -22.55 -29.37
CA GLU A 23 3.04 -23.93 -29.61
C GLU A 23 3.67 -24.53 -28.34
N GLN A 24 4.41 -23.74 -27.58
CA GLN A 24 5.01 -24.18 -26.31
C GLN A 24 3.95 -24.40 -25.23
N ILE A 25 2.93 -23.54 -25.19
CA ILE A 25 1.81 -23.68 -24.24
C ILE A 25 1.02 -24.94 -24.55
N ASP A 26 0.72 -25.19 -25.83
CA ASP A 26 -0.05 -26.35 -26.27
C ASP A 26 0.71 -27.65 -26.03
N ALA A 27 2.01 -27.68 -26.32
CA ALA A 27 2.87 -28.80 -25.97
C ALA A 27 2.91 -29.04 -24.45
N ALA A 28 3.00 -27.99 -23.63
CA ALA A 28 3.00 -28.11 -22.18
C ALA A 28 1.65 -28.58 -21.62
N LEU A 29 0.53 -28.22 -22.25
CA LEU A 29 -0.79 -28.76 -21.94
C LEU A 29 -0.90 -30.24 -22.29
N GLN A 30 -0.46 -30.65 -23.48
CA GLN A 30 -0.48 -32.05 -23.94
C GLN A 30 0.38 -32.95 -23.05
N ASN A 31 1.53 -32.46 -22.61
CA ASN A 31 2.44 -33.15 -21.71
C ASN A 31 2.02 -33.08 -20.23
N GLY A 32 0.87 -32.46 -19.92
CA GLY A 32 0.34 -32.37 -18.55
C GLY A 32 1.11 -31.43 -17.61
N MET A 33 2.06 -30.64 -18.12
CA MET A 33 2.82 -29.66 -17.33
C MET A 33 1.98 -28.44 -16.94
N LEU A 34 1.04 -28.05 -17.80
CA LEU A 34 0.06 -27.00 -17.53
C LEU A 34 -1.33 -27.60 -17.27
N ARG A 35 -2.07 -27.01 -16.35
CA ARG A 35 -3.50 -27.26 -16.12
C ARG A 35 -4.32 -26.08 -16.60
N LEU A 36 -5.37 -26.38 -17.36
CA LEU A 36 -6.32 -25.42 -17.87
C LEU A 36 -7.58 -25.41 -17.00
N THR A 37 -8.01 -24.23 -16.56
CA THR A 37 -9.22 -24.02 -15.77
C THR A 37 -10.09 -22.94 -16.43
N LYS A 38 -11.41 -23.14 -16.39
CA LYS A 38 -12.38 -22.14 -16.88
C LYS A 38 -12.38 -20.90 -16.00
N GLY A 39 -12.71 -19.75 -16.60
CA GLY A 39 -12.72 -18.46 -15.92
C GLY A 39 -13.81 -18.33 -14.87
N ILE A 40 -14.97 -18.93 -15.13
CA ILE A 40 -16.08 -19.10 -14.17
C ILE A 40 -16.33 -20.60 -14.03
N THR A 41 -16.33 -21.10 -12.79
CA THR A 41 -16.60 -22.49 -12.46
C THR A 41 -18.09 -22.81 -12.58
N GLU A 42 -18.43 -24.11 -12.56
CA GLU A 42 -19.82 -24.58 -12.58
C GLU A 42 -20.61 -24.11 -11.35
N SER A 43 -19.93 -23.96 -10.20
CA SER A 43 -20.46 -23.36 -8.98
C SER A 43 -20.62 -21.83 -9.05
N ARG A 44 -20.58 -21.24 -10.25
CA ARG A 44 -20.65 -19.79 -10.50
C ARG A 44 -19.61 -18.97 -9.73
N GLN A 45 -18.41 -19.51 -9.55
CA GLN A 45 -17.30 -18.79 -8.91
C GLN A 45 -16.31 -18.28 -9.96
N CYS A 46 -15.87 -17.03 -9.84
CA CYS A 46 -14.75 -16.55 -10.66
C CYS A 46 -13.42 -17.13 -10.17
N THR A 47 -12.72 -17.87 -11.02
CA THR A 47 -11.43 -18.48 -10.70
C THR A 47 -10.32 -17.44 -10.41
N ARG A 48 -10.47 -16.21 -10.94
CA ARG A 48 -9.49 -15.13 -10.70
C ARG A 48 -9.67 -14.41 -9.37
N CYS A 49 -10.87 -13.93 -9.04
CA CYS A 49 -11.08 -13.12 -7.82
C CYS A 49 -11.91 -13.82 -6.73
N LEU A 50 -12.30 -15.08 -6.96
CA LEU A 50 -13.15 -15.90 -6.10
C LEU A 50 -14.50 -15.26 -5.76
N GLU A 51 -14.99 -14.36 -6.62
CA GLU A 51 -16.33 -13.80 -6.49
C GLU A 51 -17.38 -14.86 -6.78
N THR A 52 -18.42 -14.92 -5.96
CA THR A 52 -19.52 -15.90 -6.04
C THR A 52 -20.90 -15.24 -6.05
N SER A 53 -20.98 -13.93 -5.78
CA SER A 53 -22.27 -13.26 -5.70
C SER A 53 -22.95 -13.16 -7.06
N THR A 54 -24.23 -13.50 -7.11
CA THR A 54 -25.03 -13.57 -8.33
C THR A 54 -25.25 -12.20 -8.99
N ASP A 55 -25.18 -11.10 -8.23
CA ASP A 55 -25.24 -9.72 -8.72
C ASP A 55 -23.95 -9.26 -9.43
N LYS A 56 -22.86 -10.02 -9.27
CA LYS A 56 -21.56 -9.75 -9.91
C LYS A 56 -21.16 -10.79 -10.95
N ILE A 57 -21.75 -11.98 -10.92
CA ILE A 57 -21.58 -13.01 -11.95
C ILE A 57 -22.78 -12.94 -12.90
N ILE A 58 -22.60 -12.23 -14.01
CA ILE A 58 -23.68 -11.80 -14.89
C ILE A 58 -23.68 -12.62 -16.19
N ALA A 59 -24.87 -13.00 -16.64
CA ALA A 59 -25.07 -13.65 -17.93
C ALA A 59 -25.01 -12.64 -19.09
N PHE A 60 -24.46 -13.05 -20.22
CA PHE A 60 -24.45 -12.28 -21.46
C PHE A 60 -24.36 -13.21 -22.68
N HIS A 61 -24.78 -12.72 -23.84
CA HIS A 61 -24.58 -13.44 -25.09
C HIS A 61 -23.12 -13.28 -25.55
N CYS A 62 -22.37 -14.38 -25.61
CA CYS A 62 -20.95 -14.35 -25.87
C CYS A 62 -20.64 -14.66 -27.34
N SER A 63 -20.05 -13.70 -28.05
CA SER A 63 -19.65 -13.87 -29.45
C SER A 63 -18.63 -15.00 -29.67
N ASN A 64 -17.79 -15.31 -28.68
CA ASN A 64 -16.82 -16.41 -28.80
C ASN A 64 -17.45 -17.80 -28.61
N CYS A 65 -18.59 -17.88 -27.94
CA CYS A 65 -19.27 -19.15 -27.68
C CYS A 65 -20.58 -19.32 -28.46
N GLU A 66 -21.04 -18.24 -29.10
CA GLU A 66 -22.33 -18.13 -29.79
C GLU A 66 -23.53 -18.52 -28.90
N LYS A 67 -23.39 -18.38 -27.59
CA LYS A 67 -24.40 -18.76 -26.59
C LYS A 67 -24.30 -17.90 -25.33
N GLU A 68 -25.24 -18.12 -24.41
CA GLU A 68 -25.19 -17.49 -23.08
C GLU A 68 -23.95 -17.96 -22.30
N CYS A 69 -23.19 -16.99 -21.79
CA CYS A 69 -21.98 -17.19 -21.01
C CYS A 69 -22.07 -16.32 -19.75
N LEU A 70 -21.33 -16.68 -18.70
CA LEU A 70 -21.23 -15.85 -17.50
C LEU A 70 -19.94 -15.04 -17.56
N TYR A 71 -19.95 -13.86 -16.95
CA TYR A 71 -18.74 -13.10 -16.70
C TYR A 71 -18.74 -12.45 -15.33
N CYS A 72 -17.54 -12.22 -14.81
CA CYS A 72 -17.35 -11.57 -13.52
C CYS A 72 -17.23 -10.05 -13.68
N ARG A 73 -18.23 -9.31 -13.21
CA ARG A 73 -18.29 -7.85 -13.22
C ARG A 73 -17.14 -7.21 -12.44
N HIS A 74 -16.74 -7.82 -11.32
CA HIS A 74 -15.60 -7.34 -10.52
C HIS A 74 -14.28 -7.33 -11.32
N CYS A 75 -14.17 -8.20 -12.30
CA CYS A 75 -12.95 -8.45 -13.04
C CYS A 75 -12.79 -7.54 -14.27
N ILE A 76 -13.82 -6.80 -14.68
CA ILE A 76 -13.87 -6.08 -15.97
C ILE A 76 -12.65 -5.17 -16.17
N GLN A 77 -12.32 -4.33 -15.19
CA GLN A 77 -11.25 -3.34 -15.31
C GLN A 77 -9.85 -3.97 -15.50
N MET A 78 -9.65 -5.21 -15.05
CA MET A 78 -8.41 -5.96 -15.20
C MET A 78 -8.48 -6.99 -16.36
N GLY A 79 -9.43 -6.82 -17.27
CA GLY A 79 -9.76 -7.79 -18.31
C GLY A 79 -10.88 -8.73 -17.85
N ARG A 80 -11.97 -8.74 -18.62
CA ARG A 80 -13.16 -9.56 -18.35
C ARG A 80 -12.80 -11.04 -18.24
N ILE A 81 -13.24 -11.68 -17.17
CA ILE A 81 -13.18 -13.14 -17.00
C ILE A 81 -14.58 -13.68 -17.28
N SER A 82 -14.68 -14.52 -18.30
CA SER A 82 -15.90 -15.20 -18.72
C SER A 82 -15.80 -16.71 -18.50
N SER A 83 -16.91 -17.44 -18.57
CA SER A 83 -16.89 -18.91 -18.44
C SER A 83 -15.98 -19.57 -19.49
N CYS A 84 -15.87 -18.97 -20.67
CA CYS A 84 -15.00 -19.43 -21.76
C CYS A 84 -13.57 -18.90 -21.68
N THR A 85 -13.24 -18.05 -20.70
CA THR A 85 -11.87 -17.62 -20.49
C THR A 85 -11.04 -18.78 -19.94
N GLU A 86 -9.87 -19.02 -20.52
CA GLU A 86 -8.97 -20.08 -20.10
C GLU A 86 -7.84 -19.53 -19.22
N LEU A 87 -7.70 -20.11 -18.04
CA LEU A 87 -6.66 -19.81 -17.07
C LEU A 87 -5.71 -21.00 -16.95
N LEU A 88 -4.42 -20.71 -17.02
CA LEU A 88 -3.34 -21.68 -16.96
C LEU A 88 -2.68 -21.64 -15.57
N THR A 89 -2.36 -22.81 -15.05
CA THR A 89 -1.57 -23.01 -13.82
C THR A 89 -0.55 -24.11 -14.06
N TRP A 90 0.57 -24.08 -13.34
CA TRP A 90 1.51 -25.20 -13.37
C TRP A 90 0.91 -26.41 -12.64
N ALA A 91 0.98 -27.59 -13.25
CA ALA A 91 0.35 -28.80 -12.72
C ALA A 91 1.04 -29.28 -11.46
N ASP A 92 2.34 -29.55 -11.57
CA ASP A 92 3.15 -30.22 -10.55
C ASP A 92 4.54 -29.54 -10.54
N PRO A 93 4.75 -28.54 -9.67
CA PRO A 93 5.99 -27.78 -9.64
C PRO A 93 7.13 -28.59 -9.05
N SER A 94 8.29 -28.51 -9.67
CA SER A 94 9.53 -29.06 -9.12
C SER A 94 9.85 -28.45 -7.77
N PRO A 95 10.58 -29.17 -6.90
CA PRO A 95 11.12 -28.58 -5.68
C PRO A 95 11.91 -27.31 -6.00
N ILE A 96 11.64 -26.26 -5.22
CA ILE A 96 12.37 -24.99 -5.35
C ILE A 96 13.83 -25.26 -4.96
N PRO A 97 14.82 -24.94 -5.81
CA PRO A 97 16.22 -25.15 -5.48
C PRO A 97 16.59 -24.32 -4.25
N SER A 98 17.43 -24.91 -3.41
CA SER A 98 17.96 -24.20 -2.24
C SER A 98 18.93 -23.12 -2.71
N ILE A 99 18.49 -21.87 -2.68
CA ILE A 99 19.32 -20.71 -3.02
C ILE A 99 19.91 -20.16 -1.71
N PRO A 100 21.23 -19.90 -1.64
CA PRO A 100 21.78 -19.19 -0.50
C PRO A 100 21.24 -17.76 -0.46
N HIS A 101 20.83 -17.32 0.73
CA HIS A 101 20.33 -15.98 0.96
C HIS A 101 21.29 -15.25 1.90
N SER A 102 21.77 -14.08 1.49
CA SER A 102 22.49 -13.14 2.35
C SER A 102 21.55 -12.18 3.08
N PHE A 103 22.04 -11.65 4.19
CA PHE A 103 21.35 -10.66 5.01
C PHE A 103 22.31 -9.50 5.30
N VAL A 104 22.06 -8.35 4.67
CA VAL A 104 22.90 -7.15 4.76
C VAL A 104 22.10 -6.02 5.35
N TRP A 105 22.03 -5.97 6.68
CA TRP A 105 21.38 -4.86 7.38
C TRP A 105 22.14 -4.53 8.67
N ASN A 106 22.76 -3.34 8.68
CA ASN A 106 23.59 -2.85 9.78
C ASN A 106 22.83 -1.95 10.77
N GLY A 107 21.49 -1.90 10.65
CA GLY A 107 20.67 -1.12 11.57
C GLY A 107 20.53 -1.78 12.94
N ILE A 108 20.22 -0.98 13.95
CA ILE A 108 19.95 -1.46 15.32
C ILE A 108 18.47 -1.27 15.61
N LEU A 109 17.76 -2.37 15.87
CA LEU A 109 16.38 -2.30 16.36
C LEU A 109 16.37 -1.78 17.80
N THR A 110 15.47 -0.85 18.10
CA THR A 110 15.14 -0.48 19.48
C THR A 110 14.62 -1.70 20.25
N PRO A 111 14.64 -1.72 21.60
CA PRO A 111 14.14 -2.85 22.38
C PRO A 111 12.70 -3.27 22.01
N SER A 112 11.80 -2.29 21.82
CA SER A 112 10.42 -2.57 21.41
C SER A 112 10.33 -3.13 19.98
N GLN A 113 11.12 -2.61 19.03
CA GLN A 113 11.17 -3.15 17.67
C GLN A 113 11.75 -4.56 17.63
N LYS A 114 12.77 -4.84 18.45
CA LYS A 114 13.38 -6.17 18.58
C LYS A 114 12.37 -7.17 19.13
N GLN A 115 11.64 -6.79 20.18
CA GLN A 115 10.57 -7.63 20.73
C GLN A 115 9.50 -7.94 19.67
N ALA A 116 8.98 -6.91 18.99
CA ALA A 116 8.02 -7.10 17.91
C ALA A 116 8.55 -7.99 16.78
N SER A 117 9.83 -7.81 16.39
CA SER A 117 10.47 -8.63 15.37
C SER A 117 10.55 -10.12 15.77
N LEU A 118 10.85 -10.40 17.05
CA LEU A 118 10.86 -11.76 17.60
C LEU A 118 9.45 -12.37 17.60
N GLU A 119 8.44 -11.61 18.01
CA GLU A 119 7.04 -12.05 18.02
C GLU A 119 6.53 -12.36 16.60
N VAL A 120 6.83 -11.49 15.63
CA VAL A 120 6.53 -11.72 14.21
C VAL A 120 7.24 -12.99 13.71
N SER A 121 8.51 -13.16 14.02
CA SER A 121 9.28 -14.35 13.63
C SER A 121 8.70 -15.64 14.23
N ALA A 122 8.23 -15.58 15.48
CA ALA A 122 7.55 -16.69 16.14
C ALA A 122 6.23 -17.03 15.43
N SER A 123 5.37 -16.04 15.16
CA SER A 123 4.11 -16.25 14.44
C SER A 123 4.32 -16.79 13.02
N VAL A 124 5.34 -16.31 12.29
CA VAL A 124 5.70 -16.84 10.97
C VAL A 124 6.18 -18.29 11.04
N SER A 125 6.90 -18.65 12.11
CA SER A 125 7.35 -20.02 12.34
C SER A 125 6.18 -20.96 12.68
N SER A 126 5.23 -20.48 13.49
CA SER A 126 4.04 -21.22 13.91
C SER A 126 2.88 -21.14 12.92
N LYS A 127 3.07 -20.52 11.74
CA LYS A 127 2.03 -20.34 10.70
C LYS A 127 0.79 -19.58 11.20
N ALA A 128 0.96 -18.72 12.21
CA ALA A 128 -0.14 -17.98 12.82
C ALA A 128 -0.25 -16.55 12.23
N PRO A 129 -1.46 -15.97 12.17
CA PRO A 129 -1.64 -14.58 11.80
C PRO A 129 -1.01 -13.67 12.87
N HIS A 130 -0.43 -12.55 12.43
CA HIS A 130 0.18 -11.54 13.30
C HIS A 130 -0.16 -10.13 12.83
N LEU A 131 -0.48 -9.22 13.76
CA LEU A 131 -0.71 -7.81 13.49
C LEU A 131 0.41 -6.95 14.09
N VAL A 132 1.16 -6.29 13.23
CA VAL A 132 2.08 -5.22 13.60
C VAL A 132 1.29 -3.91 13.60
N TYR A 133 0.83 -3.51 14.78
CA TYR A 133 0.16 -2.24 15.01
C TYR A 133 1.20 -1.18 15.37
N ALA A 134 1.69 -0.46 14.36
CA ALA A 134 2.82 0.44 14.50
C ALA A 134 2.57 1.81 13.86
N VAL A 135 2.89 2.88 14.60
CA VAL A 135 2.71 4.26 14.12
C VAL A 135 3.62 4.60 12.93
N CYS A 136 3.30 5.68 12.22
CA CYS A 136 4.18 6.24 11.20
C CYS A 136 5.57 6.54 11.79
N GLY A 137 6.62 6.09 11.09
CA GLY A 137 7.99 6.28 11.56
C GLY A 137 8.42 5.34 12.68
N ALA A 138 7.71 4.24 12.94
CA ALA A 138 8.11 3.21 13.90
C ALA A 138 9.14 2.20 13.35
N GLY A 139 9.63 2.34 12.11
CA GLY A 139 10.56 1.38 11.48
C GLY A 139 9.90 0.04 11.11
N LYS A 140 8.67 0.09 10.58
CA LYS A 140 7.79 -1.08 10.33
C LYS A 140 8.39 -2.10 9.37
N THR A 141 9.20 -1.67 8.42
CA THR A 141 9.81 -2.57 7.44
C THR A 141 11.00 -3.30 8.06
N GLU A 142 11.82 -2.59 8.84
CA GLU A 142 13.06 -3.08 9.42
C GLU A 142 12.81 -4.22 10.41
N MET A 143 11.71 -4.15 11.18
CA MET A 143 11.33 -5.23 12.11
C MET A 143 10.92 -6.54 11.40
N LEU A 144 10.58 -6.50 10.11
CA LEU A 144 10.18 -7.69 9.35
C LEU A 144 11.39 -8.44 8.79
N PHE A 145 12.54 -7.78 8.62
CA PHE A 145 13.71 -8.38 7.97
C PHE A 145 14.17 -9.70 8.63
N PRO A 146 14.24 -9.82 9.98
CA PRO A 146 14.63 -11.10 10.60
C PRO A 146 13.64 -12.24 10.32
N ALA A 147 12.33 -11.95 10.30
CA ALA A 147 11.31 -12.95 9.99
C ALA A 147 11.36 -13.37 8.52
N ILE A 148 11.56 -12.41 7.61
CA ILE A 148 11.76 -12.66 6.17
C ILE A 148 12.99 -13.55 5.98
N PHE A 149 14.12 -13.18 6.58
CA PHE A 149 15.37 -13.93 6.44
C PHE A 149 15.25 -15.37 6.95
N LYS A 150 14.64 -15.57 8.12
CA LYS A 150 14.41 -16.92 8.68
C LYS A 150 13.53 -17.77 7.76
N ALA A 151 12.51 -17.18 7.16
CA ALA A 151 11.65 -17.87 6.20
C ALA A 151 12.43 -18.24 4.92
N LEU A 152 13.20 -17.33 4.34
CA LEU A 152 14.05 -17.59 3.17
C LEU A 152 15.04 -18.73 3.41
N ARG A 153 15.74 -18.73 4.56
CA ARG A 153 16.65 -19.83 4.94
C ARG A 153 15.97 -21.19 5.07
N SER A 154 14.65 -21.20 5.23
CA SER A 154 13.83 -22.41 5.28
C SER A 154 13.22 -22.77 3.91
N GLY A 155 13.69 -22.15 2.82
CA GLY A 155 13.18 -22.37 1.46
C GLY A 155 11.77 -21.81 1.21
N LYS A 156 11.27 -20.94 2.08
CA LYS A 156 9.90 -20.39 1.98
C LYS A 156 9.85 -19.23 0.99
N ARG A 157 8.76 -19.17 0.21
CA ARG A 157 8.46 -18.04 -0.69
C ARG A 157 7.62 -16.99 0.00
N ILE A 158 7.98 -15.72 -0.20
CA ILE A 158 7.43 -14.59 0.56
C ILE A 158 6.78 -13.59 -0.40
N CYS A 159 5.62 -13.05 -0.01
CA CYS A 159 5.03 -11.89 -0.65
C CYS A 159 4.91 -10.72 0.32
N ILE A 160 5.28 -9.53 -0.14
CA ILE A 160 5.00 -8.25 0.52
C ILE A 160 4.03 -7.48 -0.38
N ALA A 161 2.76 -7.46 0.01
CA ALA A 161 1.70 -6.80 -0.71
C ALA A 161 1.39 -5.44 -0.09
N ALA A 162 1.27 -4.41 -0.91
CA ALA A 162 0.81 -3.08 -0.49
C ALA A 162 -0.31 -2.57 -1.42
N PRO A 163 -1.26 -1.74 -0.95
CA PRO A 163 -2.37 -1.29 -1.80
C PRO A 163 -1.95 -0.33 -2.92
N ARG A 164 -0.81 0.37 -2.76
CA ARG A 164 -0.38 1.48 -3.63
C ARG A 164 0.94 1.17 -4.32
N ILE A 165 1.09 1.67 -5.55
CA ILE A 165 2.32 1.53 -6.36
C ILE A 165 3.50 2.24 -5.69
N ASP A 166 3.29 3.43 -5.14
CA ASP A 166 4.38 4.23 -4.54
C ASP A 166 5.04 3.50 -3.36
N VAL A 167 4.27 2.76 -2.58
CA VAL A 167 4.77 1.95 -1.45
C VAL A 167 5.60 0.78 -1.97
N VAL A 168 5.12 0.08 -3.01
CA VAL A 168 5.86 -1.01 -3.67
C VAL A 168 7.20 -0.52 -4.21
N LEU A 169 7.21 0.64 -4.87
CA LEU A 169 8.41 1.26 -5.42
C LEU A 169 9.37 1.79 -4.34
N GLU A 170 8.85 2.21 -3.17
CA GLU A 170 9.67 2.59 -2.01
C GLU A 170 10.29 1.37 -1.32
N LEU A 171 9.54 0.27 -1.19
CA LEU A 171 9.97 -0.96 -0.52
C LEU A 171 10.98 -1.77 -1.35
N SER A 172 10.82 -1.81 -2.68
CA SER A 172 11.66 -2.61 -3.57
C SER A 172 13.18 -2.38 -3.41
N PRO A 173 13.71 -1.15 -3.55
CA PRO A 173 15.14 -0.92 -3.37
C PRO A 173 15.62 -1.21 -1.94
N ARG A 174 14.77 -0.99 -0.93
CA ARG A 174 15.09 -1.26 0.49
C ARG A 174 15.22 -2.76 0.77
N ILE A 175 14.35 -3.58 0.19
CA ILE A 175 14.42 -5.04 0.32
C ILE A 175 15.63 -5.58 -0.45
N ARG A 176 15.88 -5.10 -1.67
CA ARG A 176 17.04 -5.51 -2.47
C ARG A 176 18.37 -5.21 -1.79
N SER A 177 18.49 -4.06 -1.13
CA SER A 177 19.72 -3.73 -0.40
C SER A 177 19.97 -4.66 0.79
N VAL A 178 18.90 -5.19 1.40
CA VAL A 178 18.99 -6.09 2.56
C VAL A 178 19.20 -7.55 2.15
N PHE A 179 18.67 -7.95 0.99
CA PHE A 179 18.74 -9.32 0.48
C PHE A 179 19.37 -9.36 -0.93
N PRO A 180 20.65 -8.97 -1.08
CA PRO A 180 21.25 -8.73 -2.40
C PRO A 180 21.37 -9.98 -3.28
N GLU A 181 21.53 -11.17 -2.68
CA GLU A 181 21.60 -12.44 -3.43
C GLU A 181 20.23 -13.08 -3.66
N THR A 182 19.14 -12.47 -3.18
CA THR A 182 17.79 -13.01 -3.34
C THR A 182 17.14 -12.42 -4.58
N ILE A 183 16.55 -13.28 -5.41
CA ILE A 183 15.75 -12.81 -6.56
C ILE A 183 14.46 -12.17 -6.02
N VAL A 184 14.32 -10.86 -6.24
CA VAL A 184 13.17 -10.05 -5.81
C VAL A 184 12.43 -9.50 -7.03
N HIS A 185 11.17 -9.90 -7.22
CA HIS A 185 10.30 -9.31 -8.24
C HIS A 185 9.44 -8.18 -7.65
N THR A 186 9.27 -7.10 -8.42
CA THR A 186 8.48 -5.91 -8.08
C THR A 186 7.32 -5.78 -9.06
N LEU A 187 6.11 -6.13 -8.62
CA LEU A 187 4.94 -6.25 -9.48
C LEU A 187 3.94 -5.12 -9.26
N TYR A 188 3.63 -4.38 -10.32
CA TYR A 188 2.58 -3.35 -10.34
C TYR A 188 2.04 -3.18 -11.77
N GLY A 189 1.03 -2.33 -11.97
CA GLY A 189 0.51 -2.05 -13.31
C GLY A 189 1.59 -1.41 -14.19
N GLY A 190 2.05 -2.12 -15.23
CA GLY A 190 3.15 -1.67 -16.10
C GLY A 190 4.56 -1.93 -15.57
N SER A 191 4.73 -2.80 -14.56
CA SER A 191 6.07 -3.23 -14.13
C SER A 191 6.82 -3.97 -15.25
N PRO A 192 8.16 -3.83 -15.36
CA PRO A 192 8.94 -4.58 -16.32
C PRO A 192 8.88 -6.09 -16.04
N VAL A 193 9.21 -6.89 -17.05
CA VAL A 193 9.37 -8.34 -16.89
C VAL A 193 10.71 -8.60 -16.22
N GLU A 194 10.70 -9.38 -15.16
CA GLU A 194 11.89 -9.79 -14.42
C GLU A 194 12.07 -11.30 -14.56
N SER A 195 13.30 -11.74 -14.81
CA SER A 195 13.67 -13.14 -15.00
C SER A 195 13.92 -13.84 -13.67
N GLY A 196 13.98 -15.18 -13.72
CA GLY A 196 14.28 -16.03 -12.59
C GLY A 196 13.10 -16.28 -11.65
N PHE A 197 13.22 -17.33 -10.85
CA PHE A 197 12.24 -17.63 -9.80
C PHE A 197 12.43 -16.75 -8.56
N ALA A 198 11.53 -15.78 -8.37
CA ALA A 198 11.58 -14.90 -7.21
C ALA A 198 11.15 -15.56 -5.90
N SER A 199 12.07 -15.60 -4.93
CA SER A 199 11.81 -15.99 -3.54
C SER A 199 11.05 -14.91 -2.77
N ILE A 200 11.22 -13.64 -3.14
CA ILE A 200 10.45 -12.50 -2.60
C ILE A 200 9.71 -11.81 -3.74
N ILE A 201 8.41 -11.61 -3.56
CA ILE A 201 7.59 -10.80 -4.46
C ILE A 201 7.04 -9.60 -3.70
N ILE A 202 7.36 -8.40 -4.16
CA ILE A 202 6.80 -7.14 -3.66
C ILE A 202 5.78 -6.67 -4.67
N ALA A 203 4.53 -6.54 -4.28
CA ALA A 203 3.46 -6.36 -5.25
C ALA A 203 2.36 -5.42 -4.79
N THR A 204 1.65 -4.79 -5.74
CA THR A 204 0.36 -4.20 -5.37
C THR A 204 -0.65 -5.30 -5.05
N THR A 205 -1.58 -5.07 -4.13
CA THR A 205 -2.60 -6.07 -3.76
C THR A 205 -3.39 -6.61 -4.97
N HIS A 206 -3.61 -5.78 -6.00
CA HIS A 206 -4.24 -6.19 -7.24
C HIS A 206 -3.46 -7.26 -8.02
N GLN A 207 -2.12 -7.27 -7.92
CA GLN A 207 -1.30 -8.28 -8.58
C GLN A 207 -1.53 -9.68 -8.01
N LEU A 208 -2.02 -9.79 -6.77
CA LEU A 208 -2.30 -11.07 -6.13
C LEU A 208 -3.40 -11.87 -6.84
N TYR A 209 -4.24 -11.24 -7.67
CA TYR A 209 -5.17 -11.96 -8.53
C TYR A 209 -4.49 -12.97 -9.46
N ARG A 210 -3.19 -12.75 -9.78
CA ARG A 210 -2.36 -13.58 -10.65
C ARG A 210 -1.65 -14.71 -9.91
N PHE A 211 -1.87 -14.87 -8.60
CA PHE A 211 -1.22 -15.89 -7.79
C PHE A 211 -2.24 -16.82 -7.13
N GLN A 212 -1.89 -18.09 -6.98
CA GLN A 212 -2.69 -19.10 -6.30
C GLN A 212 -1.77 -20.05 -5.54
N SER A 213 -1.99 -20.21 -4.23
CA SER A 213 -1.20 -21.10 -3.37
C SER A 213 0.32 -20.94 -3.54
N ALA A 214 0.78 -19.70 -3.71
CA ALA A 214 2.15 -19.39 -4.12
C ALA A 214 3.08 -19.16 -2.93
N PHE A 215 2.57 -18.51 -1.89
CA PHE A 215 3.38 -17.93 -0.83
C PHE A 215 3.21 -18.66 0.50
N ASP A 216 4.33 -18.93 1.16
CA ASP A 216 4.41 -19.51 2.51
C ASP A 216 4.31 -18.42 3.59
N VAL A 217 4.67 -17.18 3.25
CA VAL A 217 4.54 -16.00 4.11
C VAL A 217 3.96 -14.85 3.30
N MET A 218 2.88 -14.28 3.82
CA MET A 218 2.22 -13.11 3.23
C MET A 218 2.33 -11.93 4.20
N ILE A 219 2.92 -10.84 3.75
CA ILE A 219 3.00 -9.59 4.49
C ILE A 219 2.09 -8.60 3.77
N VAL A 220 1.08 -8.07 4.46
CA VAL A 220 0.19 -7.03 3.93
C VAL A 220 0.55 -5.72 4.61
N ASP A 221 1.33 -4.89 3.93
CA ASP A 221 1.66 -3.55 4.40
C ASP A 221 0.53 -2.57 4.11
N GLU A 222 0.38 -1.58 4.97
CA GLU A 222 -0.73 -0.64 4.95
C GLU A 222 -2.11 -1.32 4.87
N ALA A 223 -2.36 -2.33 5.71
CA ALA A 223 -3.61 -3.10 5.70
C ALA A 223 -4.87 -2.25 5.99
N ASP A 224 -4.71 -1.02 6.48
CA ASP A 224 -5.78 -0.03 6.66
C ASP A 224 -6.08 0.82 5.41
N ALA A 225 -5.21 0.81 4.39
CA ALA A 225 -5.35 1.70 3.24
C ALA A 225 -6.43 1.25 2.27
N PHE A 226 -7.14 2.24 1.74
CA PHE A 226 -7.89 2.07 0.49
C PHE A 226 -6.94 1.72 -0.68
N PRO A 227 -7.34 0.82 -1.61
CA PRO A 227 -8.62 0.10 -1.66
C PRO A 227 -8.69 -1.19 -0.84
N TYR A 228 -7.57 -1.67 -0.31
CA TYR A 228 -7.51 -2.98 0.35
C TYR A 228 -8.47 -3.12 1.55
N SER A 229 -8.59 -2.09 2.38
CA SER A 229 -9.47 -2.11 3.55
C SER A 229 -10.97 -2.16 3.21
N PHE A 230 -11.37 -1.79 1.99
CA PHE A 230 -12.77 -1.72 1.56
C PHE A 230 -13.14 -2.79 0.52
N ASP A 231 -12.18 -3.29 -0.27
CA ASP A 231 -12.44 -4.29 -1.30
C ASP A 231 -12.21 -5.72 -0.79
N ALA A 232 -13.31 -6.39 -0.47
CA ALA A 232 -13.31 -7.79 -0.06
C ALA A 232 -12.67 -8.73 -1.11
N ALA A 233 -12.67 -8.38 -2.40
CA ALA A 233 -12.03 -9.18 -3.42
C ALA A 233 -10.50 -9.13 -3.32
N LEU A 234 -9.92 -7.99 -2.91
CA LEU A 234 -8.48 -7.91 -2.64
C LEU A 234 -8.11 -8.73 -1.40
N GLN A 235 -8.95 -8.74 -0.37
CA GLN A 235 -8.77 -9.60 0.80
C GLN A 235 -8.85 -11.09 0.43
N ARG A 236 -9.77 -11.48 -0.46
CA ARG A 236 -9.82 -12.83 -1.03
C ARG A 236 -8.58 -13.14 -1.87
N ALA A 237 -8.08 -12.20 -2.66
CA ALA A 237 -6.87 -12.39 -3.46
C ALA A 237 -5.63 -12.66 -2.60
N VAL A 238 -5.49 -11.96 -1.46
CA VAL A 238 -4.47 -12.25 -0.45
C VAL A 238 -4.57 -13.70 0.02
N LYS A 239 -5.76 -14.14 0.47
CA LYS A 239 -5.98 -15.51 0.92
C LYS A 239 -5.75 -16.55 -0.18
N LYS A 240 -6.15 -16.26 -1.42
CA LYS A 240 -5.96 -17.15 -2.59
C LYS A 240 -4.49 -17.34 -2.93
N ALA A 241 -3.69 -16.28 -2.84
CA ALA A 241 -2.28 -16.31 -3.16
C ALA A 241 -1.44 -17.04 -2.09
N MET A 242 -1.96 -17.15 -0.86
CA MET A 242 -1.35 -17.89 0.23
C MET A 242 -1.52 -19.41 0.07
N LYS A 243 -0.50 -20.18 0.46
CA LYS A 243 -0.66 -21.62 0.69
C LYS A 243 -1.56 -21.85 1.90
N LYS A 244 -2.16 -23.05 1.99
CA LYS A 244 -3.07 -23.46 3.09
C LYS A 244 -2.47 -23.23 4.49
N ASP A 245 -1.16 -23.43 4.60
CA ASP A 245 -0.37 -23.38 5.83
C ASP A 245 0.51 -22.12 5.94
N ALA A 246 0.18 -21.07 5.20
CA ALA A 246 0.98 -19.85 5.16
C ALA A 246 0.72 -18.93 6.36
N ALA A 247 1.77 -18.30 6.87
CA ALA A 247 1.62 -17.22 7.84
C ALA A 247 1.18 -15.93 7.13
N VAL A 248 0.38 -15.11 7.82
CA VAL A 248 0.06 -13.74 7.39
C VAL A 248 0.47 -12.72 8.44
N VAL A 249 1.17 -11.68 8.01
CA VAL A 249 1.57 -10.55 8.85
C VAL A 249 0.91 -9.30 8.29
N TYR A 250 0.00 -8.71 9.06
CA TYR A 250 -0.61 -7.44 8.72
C TYR A 250 0.18 -6.31 9.36
N VAL A 251 0.45 -5.26 8.60
CA VAL A 251 1.15 -4.06 9.10
C VAL A 251 0.23 -2.87 8.91
N SER A 252 -0.08 -2.17 10.00
CA SER A 252 -1.01 -1.04 9.97
C SER A 252 -0.70 -0.03 11.08
N ALA A 253 -0.95 1.25 10.79
CA ALA A 253 -0.89 2.30 11.81
C ALA A 253 -2.26 2.62 12.42
N THR A 254 -3.33 2.11 11.83
CA THR A 254 -4.73 2.41 12.16
C THR A 254 -5.60 1.19 11.82
N PRO A 255 -5.33 0.02 12.42
CA PRO A 255 -6.01 -1.23 12.08
C PRO A 255 -7.50 -1.11 12.36
N SER A 256 -8.30 -1.75 11.51
CA SER A 256 -9.75 -1.83 11.72
C SER A 256 -10.08 -2.65 12.96
N VAL A 257 -11.27 -2.42 13.53
CA VAL A 257 -11.77 -3.21 14.66
C VAL A 257 -11.84 -4.69 14.30
N GLU A 258 -12.22 -5.02 13.07
CA GLU A 258 -12.24 -6.38 12.56
C GLU A 258 -10.84 -7.00 12.55
N LEU A 259 -9.82 -6.27 12.05
CA LEU A 259 -8.45 -6.77 12.00
C LEU A 259 -7.87 -7.03 13.40
N LEU A 260 -8.18 -6.14 14.36
CA LEU A 260 -7.81 -6.31 15.76
C LEU A 260 -8.49 -7.51 16.42
N LYS A 261 -9.75 -7.79 16.08
CA LYS A 261 -10.49 -8.95 16.62
C LYS A 261 -10.05 -10.27 15.99
N ASN A 262 -9.80 -10.28 14.69
CA ASN A 262 -9.46 -11.49 13.94
C ASN A 262 -7.97 -11.90 14.08
N THR A 263 -7.14 -11.06 14.70
CA THR A 263 -5.70 -11.33 14.86
C THR A 263 -5.32 -11.28 16.34
N SER A 264 -5.13 -12.46 16.93
CA SER A 264 -4.78 -12.60 18.35
C SER A 264 -3.35 -12.13 18.66
N ASN A 265 -2.37 -12.47 17.82
CA ASN A 265 -0.98 -12.06 18.01
C ASN A 265 -0.80 -10.61 17.55
N GLN A 266 -0.40 -9.73 18.46
CA GLN A 266 -0.27 -8.30 18.17
C GLN A 266 1.01 -7.70 18.75
N SER A 267 1.84 -7.13 17.88
CA SER A 267 2.95 -6.26 18.28
C SER A 267 2.47 -4.80 18.24
N ARG A 268 2.55 -4.08 19.36
CA ARG A 268 2.10 -2.68 19.46
C ARG A 268 3.27 -1.73 19.63
N LEU A 269 3.45 -0.82 18.67
CA LEU A 269 4.59 0.10 18.58
C LEU A 269 4.11 1.53 18.34
N PHE A 270 3.88 2.26 19.43
CA PHE A 270 3.31 3.60 19.39
C PHE A 270 4.32 4.75 19.45
N ARG A 271 5.62 4.42 19.55
CA ARG A 271 6.71 5.39 19.47
C ARG A 271 7.45 5.26 18.14
N ARG A 272 7.99 6.38 17.66
CA ARG A 272 8.86 6.41 16.49
C ARG A 272 10.20 5.75 16.80
N TYR A 273 10.96 5.36 15.78
CA TYR A 273 12.28 4.72 15.94
C TYR A 273 13.27 5.61 16.72
N HIS A 274 13.14 6.94 16.60
CA HIS A 274 13.93 7.93 17.35
C HIS A 274 13.34 8.27 18.74
N GLY A 275 12.22 7.64 19.15
CA GLY A 275 11.62 7.79 20.48
C GLY A 275 10.70 9.00 20.68
N TYR A 276 10.60 9.92 19.72
CA TYR A 276 9.76 11.12 19.86
C TYR A 276 8.27 10.85 19.52
N PRO A 277 7.34 11.63 20.12
CA PRO A 277 5.90 11.48 19.91
C PRO A 277 5.46 11.93 18.50
N LEU A 278 4.27 11.47 18.10
CA LEU A 278 3.56 12.02 16.95
C LEU A 278 3.11 13.46 17.24
N PRO A 279 3.29 14.41 16.31
CA PRO A 279 2.75 15.76 16.46
C PRO A 279 1.23 15.75 16.62
N VAL A 280 0.73 16.39 17.69
CA VAL A 280 -0.71 16.51 17.95
C VAL A 280 -1.27 17.66 17.10
N PRO A 281 -2.32 17.43 16.29
CA PRO A 281 -2.87 18.47 15.42
C PRO A 281 -3.52 19.61 16.19
N ARG A 282 -3.29 20.85 15.74
CA ARG A 282 -3.98 22.05 16.20
C ARG A 282 -5.20 22.31 15.33
N TYR A 283 -6.33 22.65 15.93
CA TYR A 283 -7.53 23.01 15.19
C TYR A 283 -7.56 24.51 14.95
N LYS A 284 -7.84 24.92 13.71
CA LYS A 284 -8.05 26.32 13.34
C LYS A 284 -9.30 26.43 12.48
N ALA A 285 -10.18 27.34 12.84
CA ALA A 285 -11.41 27.54 12.09
C ALA A 285 -11.12 28.25 10.76
N LEU A 286 -11.66 27.69 9.67
CA LEU A 286 -11.58 28.24 8.32
C LEU A 286 -12.98 28.30 7.71
N TRP A 287 -13.85 29.09 8.35
CA TRP A 287 -15.26 29.16 8.00
C TRP A 287 -15.46 29.61 6.54
N SER A 288 -16.34 28.91 5.83
CA SER A 288 -16.68 29.20 4.43
C SER A 288 -15.47 29.25 3.49
N TYR A 289 -14.38 28.52 3.77
CA TYR A 289 -13.15 28.54 2.97
C TYR A 289 -13.40 28.33 1.48
N LYS A 290 -14.33 27.41 1.10
CA LYS A 290 -14.72 27.17 -0.29
C LYS A 290 -15.24 28.45 -0.97
N LYS A 291 -16.08 29.24 -0.29
CA LYS A 291 -16.61 30.51 -0.81
C LYS A 291 -15.49 31.54 -0.97
N THR A 292 -14.52 31.56 -0.05
CA THR A 292 -13.37 32.47 -0.13
C THR A 292 -12.48 32.16 -1.32
N PHE A 293 -12.18 30.88 -1.56
CA PHE A 293 -11.46 30.44 -2.75
C PHE A 293 -12.23 30.73 -4.04
N ALA A 294 -13.55 30.51 -4.06
CA ALA A 294 -14.40 30.86 -5.20
C ALA A 294 -14.36 32.38 -5.53
N ARG A 295 -14.15 33.23 -4.53
CA ARG A 295 -13.93 34.68 -4.68
C ARG A 295 -12.48 35.05 -5.02
N GLN A 296 -11.65 34.09 -5.44
CA GLN A 296 -10.24 34.29 -5.80
C GLN A 296 -9.39 34.89 -4.66
N LYS A 297 -9.69 34.50 -3.42
CA LYS A 297 -8.96 34.93 -2.22
C LYS A 297 -8.52 33.72 -1.39
N ILE A 298 -7.38 33.85 -0.71
CA ILE A 298 -6.93 32.89 0.30
C ILE A 298 -7.52 33.33 1.65
N PRO A 299 -8.16 32.44 2.43
CA PRO A 299 -8.55 32.75 3.81
C PRO A 299 -7.37 33.26 4.65
N ASP A 300 -7.56 34.34 5.41
CA ASP A 300 -6.45 35.06 6.08
C ASP A 300 -5.64 34.18 7.05
N GLN A 301 -6.30 33.30 7.80
CA GLN A 301 -5.60 32.38 8.70
C GLN A 301 -4.68 31.41 7.96
N LEU A 302 -5.12 30.93 6.79
CA LEU A 302 -4.35 30.02 5.94
C LEU A 302 -3.20 30.77 5.25
N LYS A 303 -3.47 32.00 4.77
CA LYS A 303 -2.44 32.88 4.18
C LYS A 303 -1.33 33.17 5.19
N THR A 304 -1.70 33.55 6.41
CA THR A 304 -0.76 33.85 7.51
C THR A 304 0.08 32.61 7.85
N TRP A 305 -0.56 31.44 7.91
CA TRP A 305 0.16 30.18 8.16
C TRP A 305 1.21 29.89 7.10
N VAL A 306 0.87 30.06 5.82
CA VAL A 306 1.82 29.84 4.71
C VAL A 306 2.96 30.84 4.73
N ILE A 307 2.68 32.14 4.87
CA ILE A 307 3.70 33.18 4.94
C ILE A 307 4.69 32.88 6.07
N GLN A 308 4.18 32.51 7.25
CA GLN A 308 5.01 32.15 8.39
C GLN A 308 5.94 30.96 8.08
N LYS A 309 5.49 29.95 7.32
CA LYS A 309 6.36 28.80 6.96
C LYS A 309 7.44 29.18 5.95
N ILE A 310 7.10 30.04 4.99
CA ILE A 310 8.05 30.58 4.02
C ILE A 310 9.13 31.41 4.73
N GLU A 311 8.73 32.33 5.62
CA GLU A 311 9.65 33.16 6.40
C GLU A 311 10.58 32.32 7.28
N GLN A 312 10.07 31.24 7.87
CA GLN A 312 10.85 30.29 8.65
C GLN A 312 11.72 29.34 7.79
N LYS A 313 11.64 29.42 6.46
CA LYS A 313 12.29 28.51 5.50
C LYS A 313 11.97 27.03 5.78
N LYS A 314 10.76 26.76 6.24
CA LYS A 314 10.28 25.41 6.54
C LYS A 314 9.43 24.88 5.39
N PRO A 315 9.79 23.72 4.79
CA PRO A 315 8.98 23.13 3.74
C PRO A 315 7.59 22.78 4.26
N PHE A 316 6.55 22.93 3.44
CA PHE A 316 5.19 22.60 3.87
C PHE A 316 4.38 21.81 2.84
N LEU A 317 3.42 21.03 3.35
CA LEU A 317 2.38 20.37 2.56
C LEU A 317 1.01 20.88 2.99
N LEU A 318 0.20 21.29 2.01
CA LEU A 318 -1.20 21.67 2.20
C LEU A 318 -2.11 20.64 1.56
N PHE A 319 -2.83 19.87 2.37
CA PHE A 319 -3.80 18.90 1.90
C PHE A 319 -5.14 19.55 1.63
N PHE A 320 -5.71 19.31 0.44
CA PHE A 320 -7.03 19.78 0.04
C PHE A 320 -7.96 18.59 -0.23
N PRO A 321 -9.28 18.77 -0.07
CA PRO A 321 -10.22 17.65 -0.16
C PRO A 321 -10.56 17.27 -1.60
N SER A 322 -10.24 18.11 -2.59
CA SER A 322 -10.55 17.86 -4.00
C SER A 322 -9.53 18.51 -4.94
N ILE A 323 -9.42 17.97 -6.16
CA ILE A 323 -8.48 18.47 -7.19
C ILE A 323 -8.92 19.85 -7.67
N GLU A 324 -10.22 20.08 -7.82
CA GLU A 324 -10.79 21.36 -8.27
C GLU A 324 -10.41 22.50 -7.30
N LEU A 325 -10.39 22.23 -5.99
CA LEU A 325 -9.94 23.21 -5.00
C LEU A 325 -8.44 23.46 -5.06
N ILE A 326 -7.63 22.44 -5.36
CA ILE A 326 -6.18 22.61 -5.57
C ILE A 326 -5.93 23.52 -6.77
N GLU A 327 -6.62 23.27 -7.88
CA GLU A 327 -6.52 24.06 -9.11
C GLU A 327 -7.00 25.50 -8.93
N ALA A 328 -8.08 25.72 -8.16
CA ALA A 328 -8.53 27.06 -7.81
C ALA A 328 -7.57 27.78 -6.84
N ALA A 329 -6.90 27.05 -5.96
CA ALA A 329 -6.02 27.61 -4.94
C ALA A 329 -4.61 27.93 -5.47
N ILE A 330 -4.04 27.10 -6.34
CA ILE A 330 -2.62 27.20 -6.75
C ILE A 330 -2.25 28.57 -7.35
N PRO A 331 -3.06 29.24 -8.19
CA PRO A 331 -2.71 30.55 -8.72
C PRO A 331 -2.65 31.62 -7.62
N LEU A 332 -3.47 31.48 -6.57
CA LEU A 332 -3.48 32.39 -5.44
C LEU A 332 -2.23 32.21 -4.57
N PHE A 333 -1.83 30.97 -4.30
CA PHE A 333 -0.61 30.70 -3.54
C PHE A 333 0.66 31.08 -4.31
N ARG A 334 0.67 30.94 -5.64
CA ARG A 334 1.79 31.43 -6.47
C ARG A 334 1.96 32.95 -6.42
N LYS A 335 0.91 33.73 -6.14
CA LYS A 335 1.02 35.17 -5.84
C LYS A 335 1.68 35.45 -4.49
N VAL A 336 1.63 34.51 -3.55
CA VAL A 336 2.34 34.60 -2.26
C VAL A 336 3.81 34.18 -2.44
N HIS A 337 4.07 33.10 -3.18
CA HIS A 337 5.41 32.67 -3.55
C HIS A 337 5.39 31.90 -4.87
N HIS A 338 6.09 32.42 -5.89
CA HIS A 338 5.97 31.95 -7.28
C HIS A 338 6.32 30.46 -7.49
N SER A 339 7.19 29.89 -6.66
CA SER A 339 7.62 28.49 -6.76
C SER A 339 6.77 27.47 -5.97
N ILE A 340 5.65 27.89 -5.37
CA ILE A 340 4.69 26.93 -4.80
C ILE A 340 4.08 26.09 -5.93
N GLU A 341 4.04 24.78 -5.72
CA GLU A 341 3.56 23.81 -6.70
C GLU A 341 2.31 23.06 -6.22
N ALA A 342 1.65 22.35 -7.14
CA ALA A 342 0.55 21.46 -6.84
C ALA A 342 0.80 20.04 -7.37
N VAL A 343 0.34 19.03 -6.63
CA VAL A 343 0.47 17.59 -6.97
C VAL A 343 -0.84 16.86 -6.65
N HIS A 344 -1.40 16.16 -7.63
CA HIS A 344 -2.55 15.27 -7.48
C HIS A 344 -2.28 13.91 -8.17
N ALA A 345 -3.24 12.98 -8.10
CA ALA A 345 -3.05 11.60 -8.56
C ALA A 345 -2.73 11.45 -10.06
N GLU A 346 -3.14 12.42 -10.88
CA GLU A 346 -2.99 12.42 -12.35
C GLU A 346 -1.77 13.23 -12.83
N ASP A 347 -1.00 13.82 -11.91
CA ASP A 347 0.14 14.68 -12.27
C ASP A 347 1.35 13.87 -12.75
N PRO A 348 1.75 13.96 -14.03
CA PRO A 348 2.88 13.21 -14.58
C PRO A 348 4.22 13.66 -13.98
N LEU A 349 4.33 14.90 -13.52
CA LEU A 349 5.55 15.50 -12.95
C LEU A 349 5.60 15.40 -11.41
N ARG A 350 4.71 14.62 -10.81
CA ARG A 350 4.62 14.42 -9.35
C ARG A 350 5.99 14.12 -8.71
N LYS A 351 6.75 13.18 -9.26
CA LYS A 351 8.05 12.77 -8.69
C LYS A 351 9.04 13.93 -8.66
N GLU A 352 9.11 14.69 -9.75
CA GLU A 352 10.01 15.83 -9.88
C GLU A 352 9.66 16.93 -8.87
N LYS A 353 8.38 17.31 -8.78
CA LYS A 353 7.91 18.34 -7.82
C LYS A 353 8.19 17.96 -6.37
N VAL A 354 7.94 16.69 -6.03
CA VAL A 354 8.22 16.18 -4.67
C VAL A 354 9.72 16.18 -4.37
N MET A 355 10.58 15.86 -5.35
CA MET A 355 12.03 15.99 -5.19
C MET A 355 12.47 17.44 -4.98
N LYS A 356 11.93 18.40 -5.74
CA LYS A 356 12.19 19.84 -5.53
C LYS A 356 11.86 20.28 -4.10
N LEU A 357 10.74 19.80 -3.54
CA LEU A 357 10.39 20.08 -2.14
C LEU A 357 11.36 19.42 -1.15
N ARG A 358 11.76 18.17 -1.41
CA ARG A 358 12.73 17.44 -0.57
C ARG A 358 14.09 18.15 -0.53
N GLU A 359 14.52 18.70 -1.65
CA GLU A 359 15.76 19.46 -1.81
C GLU A 359 15.62 20.93 -1.36
N LYS A 360 14.47 21.32 -0.80
CA LYS A 360 14.14 22.67 -0.35
C LYS A 360 14.24 23.75 -1.45
N GLN A 361 14.14 23.36 -2.72
CA GLN A 361 14.13 24.28 -3.88
C GLN A 361 12.78 25.01 -4.01
N ILE A 362 11.70 24.40 -3.51
CA ILE A 362 10.37 25.01 -3.41
C ILE A 362 9.91 25.02 -1.95
N PRO A 363 9.15 26.04 -1.51
CA PRO A 363 8.76 26.17 -0.11
C PRO A 363 7.59 25.25 0.27
N GLY A 364 6.75 24.85 -0.69
CA GLY A 364 5.64 23.96 -0.37
C GLY A 364 4.85 23.46 -1.57
N ILE A 365 4.04 22.43 -1.30
CA ILE A 365 3.18 21.77 -2.28
C ILE A 365 1.73 21.74 -1.77
N LEU A 366 0.80 22.11 -2.64
CA LEU A 366 -0.63 21.83 -2.49
C LEU A 366 -0.93 20.43 -3.02
N THR A 367 -1.65 19.60 -2.27
CA THR A 367 -1.84 18.21 -2.66
C THR A 367 -3.16 17.63 -2.18
N SER A 368 -3.62 16.56 -2.82
CA SER A 368 -4.72 15.73 -2.33
C SER A 368 -4.20 14.70 -1.34
N THR A 369 -5.03 13.73 -0.95
CA THR A 369 -4.63 12.56 -0.14
C THR A 369 -3.55 11.69 -0.82
N ILE A 370 -3.15 11.98 -2.06
CA ILE A 370 -2.11 11.24 -2.76
C ILE A 370 -0.76 11.25 -2.03
N LEU A 371 -0.39 12.37 -1.40
CA LEU A 371 0.84 12.49 -0.61
C LEU A 371 0.64 12.19 0.88
N GLU A 372 -0.49 11.61 1.28
CA GLU A 372 -0.68 11.21 2.69
C GLU A 372 0.23 10.02 3.06
N ARG A 373 0.69 9.23 2.07
CA ARG A 373 1.61 8.07 2.19
C ARG A 373 2.65 8.08 1.06
N GLY A 374 3.82 7.47 1.30
CA GLY A 374 4.98 7.48 0.38
C GLY A 374 5.77 8.80 0.34
N VAL A 375 7.10 8.74 0.48
CA VAL A 375 8.08 9.87 0.55
C VAL A 375 8.26 10.51 1.93
N THR A 376 9.52 10.62 2.38
CA THR A 376 9.92 11.31 3.61
C THR A 376 10.57 12.65 3.29
N ILE A 377 10.04 13.74 3.86
CA ILE A 377 10.53 15.12 3.70
C ILE A 377 10.98 15.63 5.06
N SER A 378 12.23 16.08 5.16
CA SER A 378 12.82 16.58 6.42
C SER A 378 12.26 17.96 6.80
N ASP A 379 12.05 18.19 8.09
CA ASP A 379 11.51 19.45 8.67
C ASP A 379 10.19 19.94 8.04
N VAL A 380 9.39 19.03 7.49
CA VAL A 380 8.13 19.37 6.82
C VAL A 380 7.04 19.74 7.81
N GLN A 381 6.30 20.81 7.50
CA GLN A 381 5.11 21.26 8.21
C GLN A 381 3.87 20.87 7.41
N VAL A 382 2.77 20.55 8.08
CA VAL A 382 1.59 20.04 7.39
C VAL A 382 0.34 20.77 7.83
N ALA A 383 -0.52 21.11 6.88
CA ALA A 383 -1.89 21.47 7.19
C ALA A 383 -2.91 20.77 6.29
N VAL A 384 -4.09 20.54 6.83
CA VAL A 384 -5.24 19.97 6.11
C VAL A 384 -6.31 21.05 6.01
N VAL A 385 -6.69 21.43 4.79
CA VAL A 385 -7.76 22.36 4.49
C VAL A 385 -9.06 21.58 4.34
N GLY A 386 -10.09 21.95 5.12
CA GLY A 386 -11.34 21.21 5.14
C GLY A 386 -11.19 19.83 5.77
N ALA A 387 -10.50 19.74 6.92
CA ALA A 387 -10.30 18.49 7.65
C ALA A 387 -11.61 17.82 8.12
N ASP A 388 -12.73 18.53 8.03
CA ASP A 388 -14.09 18.08 8.29
C ASP A 388 -14.76 17.37 7.10
N GLU A 389 -14.16 17.41 5.91
CA GLU A 389 -14.69 16.76 4.71
C GLU A 389 -14.59 15.22 4.80
N ARG A 390 -15.55 14.52 4.19
CA ARG A 390 -15.69 13.06 4.27
C ARG A 390 -14.47 12.27 3.75
N ILE A 391 -13.68 12.86 2.85
CA ILE A 391 -12.47 12.23 2.30
C ILE A 391 -11.36 12.09 3.35
N PHE A 392 -11.38 12.90 4.41
CA PHE A 392 -10.41 12.87 5.50
C PHE A 392 -10.97 12.11 6.70
N ASP A 393 -10.94 10.78 6.62
CA ASP A 393 -11.23 9.95 7.78
C ASP A 393 -10.10 10.03 8.84
N SER A 394 -10.36 9.48 10.03
CA SER A 394 -9.38 9.48 11.12
C SER A 394 -8.07 8.79 10.74
N SER A 395 -8.09 7.80 9.84
CA SER A 395 -6.89 7.10 9.37
C SER A 395 -6.02 8.02 8.52
N ALA A 396 -6.61 8.64 7.50
CA ALA A 396 -5.95 9.61 6.62
C ALA A 396 -5.34 10.76 7.44
N LEU A 397 -6.10 11.34 8.38
CA LEU A 397 -5.62 12.43 9.25
C LEU A 397 -4.41 12.02 10.11
N ILE A 398 -4.40 10.80 10.67
CA ILE A 398 -3.26 10.26 11.44
C ILE A 398 -2.03 10.07 10.53
N GLN A 399 -2.22 9.58 9.31
CA GLN A 399 -1.13 9.38 8.34
C GLN A 399 -0.51 10.71 7.90
N ILE A 400 -1.37 11.70 7.61
CA ILE A 400 -0.98 13.06 7.28
C ILE A 400 -0.18 13.68 8.44
N ALA A 401 -0.68 13.61 9.67
CA ALA A 401 0.05 14.06 10.86
C ALA A 401 1.38 13.30 11.04
N GLY A 402 1.39 12.01 10.70
CA GLY A 402 2.54 11.12 10.72
C GLY A 402 3.65 11.47 9.72
N ARG A 403 3.45 12.43 8.80
CA ARG A 403 4.50 12.95 7.90
C ARG A 403 5.45 13.91 8.59
N VAL A 404 4.95 14.67 9.55
CA VAL A 404 5.74 15.65 10.31
C VAL A 404 6.64 14.92 11.30
N GLY A 405 7.85 15.44 11.52
CA GLY A 405 8.76 14.92 12.55
C GLY A 405 9.40 13.55 12.25
N ARG A 406 9.49 13.12 10.98
CA ARG A 406 10.02 11.79 10.58
C ARG A 406 11.54 11.68 10.59
N SER A 407 12.24 12.79 10.38
CA SER A 407 13.70 12.83 10.44
C SER A 407 14.14 12.86 11.90
N ALA A 408 15.19 12.12 12.25
CA ALA A 408 15.80 12.18 13.57
C ALA A 408 16.33 13.59 13.89
N ASP A 409 16.86 14.29 12.87
CA ASP A 409 17.39 15.66 13.00
C ASP A 409 16.28 16.69 13.24
N TYR A 410 15.06 16.38 12.78
CA TYR A 410 13.89 17.25 12.88
C TYR A 410 12.69 16.43 13.39
N PRO A 411 12.68 16.05 14.68
CA PRO A 411 11.68 15.13 15.24
C PRO A 411 10.35 15.82 15.57
N THR A 412 10.27 17.14 15.39
CA THR A 412 9.09 17.96 15.71
C THR A 412 8.60 18.72 14.48
N GLY A 413 7.42 19.29 14.57
CA GLY A 413 6.87 20.21 13.58
C GLY A 413 5.39 20.48 13.84
N GLU A 414 4.81 21.31 12.98
CA GLU A 414 3.43 21.75 13.10
C GLU A 414 2.50 20.92 12.20
N VAL A 415 1.41 20.44 12.81
CA VAL A 415 0.26 19.87 12.12
C VAL A 415 -0.97 20.72 12.45
N THR A 416 -1.63 21.26 11.43
CA THR A 416 -2.82 22.11 11.60
C THR A 416 -3.99 21.59 10.79
N PHE A 417 -5.13 21.36 11.45
CA PHE A 417 -6.39 21.00 10.79
C PHE A 417 -7.24 22.27 10.69
N PHE A 418 -7.34 22.80 9.47
CA PHE A 418 -8.27 23.85 9.11
C PHE A 418 -9.64 23.24 8.80
N HIS A 419 -10.69 23.76 9.43
CA HIS A 419 -12.01 23.14 9.35
C HIS A 419 -13.15 24.15 9.23
N ASN A 420 -14.26 23.72 8.63
CA ASN A 420 -15.53 24.46 8.58
C ASN A 420 -16.55 23.94 9.62
N GLY A 421 -16.07 23.17 10.60
CA GLY A 421 -16.82 22.61 11.72
C GLY A 421 -16.01 21.48 12.37
N LEU A 422 -16.26 21.13 13.63
CA LEU A 422 -15.58 19.97 14.21
C LEU A 422 -16.25 18.69 13.75
N SER A 423 -15.47 17.74 13.23
CA SER A 423 -15.95 16.42 12.80
C SER A 423 -15.55 15.34 13.81
N LYS A 424 -16.34 14.27 13.89
CA LYS A 424 -16.02 13.09 14.73
C LYS A 424 -14.69 12.45 14.34
N GLU A 425 -14.36 12.46 13.05
CA GLU A 425 -13.11 11.88 12.53
C GLU A 425 -11.88 12.68 12.98
N MET A 426 -11.97 14.02 13.02
CA MET A 426 -10.90 14.86 13.55
C MET A 426 -10.63 14.58 15.03
N ASP A 427 -11.69 14.51 15.84
CA ASP A 427 -11.58 14.24 17.28
C ASP A 427 -11.01 12.84 17.52
N LYS A 428 -11.48 11.85 16.77
CA LYS A 428 -10.98 10.47 16.83
C LYS A 428 -9.49 10.42 16.48
N ALA A 429 -9.06 11.08 15.41
CA ALA A 429 -7.65 11.16 15.01
C ALA A 429 -6.78 11.77 16.13
N ARG A 430 -7.20 12.92 16.68
CA ARG A 430 -6.47 13.59 17.76
C ARG A 430 -6.39 12.74 19.03
N LYS A 431 -7.51 12.13 19.46
CA LYS A 431 -7.55 11.24 20.63
C LYS A 431 -6.62 10.04 20.46
N LEU A 432 -6.61 9.40 19.29
CA LEU A 432 -5.72 8.29 19.00
C LEU A 432 -4.25 8.71 19.01
N ILE A 433 -3.89 9.84 18.39
CA ILE A 433 -2.51 10.37 18.43
C ILE A 433 -2.07 10.62 19.88
N VAL A 434 -2.93 11.22 20.71
CA VAL A 434 -2.64 11.45 22.12
C VAL A 434 -2.48 10.12 22.88
N SER A 435 -3.33 9.13 22.62
CA SER A 435 -3.22 7.80 23.23
C SER A 435 -1.91 7.11 22.81
N TYR A 436 -1.53 7.14 21.54
CA TYR A 436 -0.26 6.60 21.05
C TYR A 436 0.94 7.24 21.77
N ASN A 437 0.92 8.57 21.91
CA ASN A 437 1.98 9.30 22.61
C ASN A 437 2.09 8.93 24.10
N LYS A 438 1.01 8.44 24.71
CA LYS A 438 0.97 7.90 26.08
C LYS A 438 1.30 6.39 26.15
N GLY A 439 1.77 5.79 25.06
CA GLY A 439 2.09 4.35 25.01
C GLY A 439 0.91 3.46 24.60
N GLY A 440 -0.15 4.04 24.02
CA GLY A 440 -1.33 3.30 23.56
C GLY A 440 -2.24 2.80 24.66
N GLN A 441 -2.15 3.39 25.85
CA GLN A 441 -3.17 3.25 26.89
C GLN A 441 -4.34 4.17 26.52
N GLY A 442 -5.50 3.56 26.34
CA GLY A 442 -6.75 4.21 25.96
C GLY A 442 -7.91 3.33 26.39
#